data_AF-A0A379WJ55-F1
#
_entry.id   AF-A0A379WJ55-F1
#
_cell.length_a   1.000
_cell.length_b   1.000
_cell.length_c   1.000
_cell.angle_alpha   90.00
_cell.angle_beta   90.00
_cell.angle_gamma   90.00
#
_symmetry.space_group_name_H-M   'P 1'
#
loop_
_entity.id
_entity.type
_entity.pdbx_description
1 polymer ?
#
loop_
_entity_poly.entity_id
_entity_poly.type
_entity_poly.pdbx_seq_one_letter_code
_entity_poly.pdbx_strand_id
1 'polypeptide(L)' 'MMSNTLLPADGKGVLVALRPVPGIRVEQALTLCRPNRTGDIMTIGGNRLVLFLSFCRVNDLDTAFKPYFPFADGRYFL' A
#
# COMPACT_ATOMS: atom_id res chain seq x y z
N MET A 1 15.36 1.88 -6.44
CA MET A 1 14.60 3.05 -5.93
C MET A 1 15.18 3.60 -4.63
N MET A 2 15.50 2.76 -3.63
CA MET A 2 16.13 3.23 -2.38
C MET A 2 17.58 3.74 -2.54
N SER A 3 18.32 3.20 -3.50
CA SER A 3 19.71 3.51 -3.82
C SER A 3 19.90 4.67 -4.81
N ASN A 4 18.83 5.37 -5.22
CA ASN A 4 18.96 6.50 -6.13
C ASN A 4 19.25 7.80 -5.35
N THR A 5 20.42 8.39 -5.58
CA THR A 5 20.90 9.64 -4.96
C THR A 5 20.25 10.89 -5.55
N LEU A 6 19.56 10.79 -6.69
CA LEU A 6 18.78 11.89 -7.29
C LEU A 6 17.39 12.05 -6.66
N LEU A 7 16.93 11.07 -5.88
CA LEU A 7 15.68 11.19 -5.15
C LEU A 7 15.93 11.88 -3.80
N PRO A 8 15.00 12.72 -3.33
CA PRO A 8 15.13 13.41 -2.05
C PRO A 8 15.42 12.41 -0.92
N ALA A 9 16.31 12.80 0.00
CA ALA A 9 16.78 11.94 1.10
C ALA A 9 15.60 11.49 2.00
N ASP A 10 14.64 12.40 2.21
CA ASP A 10 13.43 12.18 2.97
C ASP A 10 12.19 12.08 2.08
N GLY A 11 11.22 11.25 2.49
CA GLY A 11 9.94 11.13 1.78
C GLY A 11 9.99 10.34 0.47
N LYS A 12 10.98 9.46 0.27
CA LYS A 12 11.04 8.56 -0.90
C LYS A 12 9.76 7.71 -1.05
N GLY A 13 9.12 7.40 0.07
CA GLY A 13 7.83 6.73 0.12
C GLY A 13 7.63 6.00 1.44
N VAL A 14 6.44 5.42 1.59
CA VAL A 14 6.10 4.59 2.74
C VAL A 14 5.88 3.16 2.25
N LEU A 15 6.48 2.20 2.94
CA LEU A 15 6.20 0.78 2.74
C LEU A 15 5.27 0.29 3.84
N VAL A 16 4.15 -0.30 3.46
CA VAL A 16 3.14 -0.82 4.39
C VAL A 16 2.86 -2.27 4.07
N ALA A 17 2.86 -3.11 5.10
CA ALA A 17 2.47 -4.51 5.00
C ALA A 17 1.14 -4.71 5.72
N LEU A 18 0.09 -4.99 4.96
CA LEU A 18 -1.26 -5.20 5.46
C LEU A 18 -1.54 -6.70 5.53
N ARG A 19 -2.06 -7.15 6.67
CA ARG A 19 -2.46 -8.54 6.84
C ARG A 19 -3.95 -8.64 6.57
N PRO A 20 -4.42 -9.41 5.57
CA PRO A 20 -5.85 -9.61 5.39
C PRO A 20 -6.45 -10.33 6.60
N VAL A 21 -7.70 -9.99 6.94
CA VAL A 21 -8.46 -10.68 8.00
C VAL A 21 -8.63 -12.18 7.67
N PRO A 22 -8.69 -13.05 8.69
CA PRO A 22 -9.01 -14.46 8.48
C PRO A 22 -10.36 -14.60 7.78
N GLY A 23 -10.36 -15.05 6.53
CA GLY A 23 -11.57 -15.17 5.69
C GLY A 23 -11.46 -14.47 4.33
N ILE A 24 -10.52 -13.53 4.18
CA ILE A 24 -10.20 -12.90 2.89
C ILE A 24 -8.83 -13.37 2.43
N ARG A 25 -8.77 -13.86 1.20
CA ARG A 25 -7.51 -14.23 0.57
C ARG A 25 -6.75 -12.98 0.14
N VAL A 26 -5.43 -13.00 0.26
CA VAL A 26 -4.58 -11.86 -0.08
C VAL A 26 -4.67 -11.50 -1.57
N GLU A 27 -4.97 -12.47 -2.43
CA GLU A 27 -5.21 -12.27 -3.86
C GLU A 27 -6.50 -11.50 -4.13
N GLN A 28 -7.56 -11.73 -3.33
CA GLN A 28 -8.80 -10.96 -3.43
C GLN A 28 -8.58 -9.51 -3.00
N ALA A 29 -7.84 -9.32 -1.90
CA ALA A 29 -7.39 -8.00 -1.45
C ALA A 29 -6.59 -7.25 -2.54
N LEU A 30 -5.69 -7.94 -3.25
CA LEU A 30 -4.93 -7.36 -4.36
C LEU A 30 -5.85 -6.90 -5.51
N THR A 31 -6.88 -7.69 -5.81
CA THR A 31 -7.84 -7.36 -6.89
C THR A 31 -8.69 -6.12 -6.57
N LEU A 32 -8.93 -5.87 -5.28
CA LEU A 32 -9.64 -4.68 -4.79
C LEU A 32 -8.76 -3.43 -4.77
N CYS A 33 -7.45 -3.60 -4.59
CA CYS A 33 -6.49 -2.52 -4.58
C CYS A 33 -6.29 -1.97 -6.01
N ARG A 34 -6.73 -0.74 -6.28
CA ARG A 34 -6.52 -0.10 -7.59
C ARG A 34 -5.69 1.18 -7.45
N PRO A 35 -4.37 1.11 -7.67
CA PRO A 35 -3.55 2.29 -7.66
C PRO A 35 -3.84 3.18 -8.85
N ASN A 36 -4.33 4.38 -8.56
CA ASN A 36 -4.62 5.42 -9.55
C ASN A 36 -3.42 6.37 -9.75
N ARG A 37 -2.31 6.14 -9.03
CA ARG A 37 -1.12 6.99 -9.05
C ARG A 37 0.10 6.24 -9.53
N THR A 38 0.76 6.78 -10.54
CA THR A 38 1.98 6.22 -11.13
C THR A 38 3.12 6.29 -10.13
N GLY A 39 3.76 5.15 -9.86
CA GLY A 39 4.86 5.03 -8.89
C GLY A 39 4.50 4.27 -7.62
N ASP A 40 3.22 4.00 -7.39
CA ASP A 40 2.79 3.12 -6.31
C ASP A 40 2.77 1.68 -6.80
N ILE A 41 3.43 0.81 -6.04
CA ILE A 41 3.54 -0.61 -6.38
C ILE A 41 2.97 -1.44 -5.25
N MET A 42 2.34 -2.55 -5.61
CA MET A 42 1.79 -3.50 -4.65
C MET A 42 2.26 -4.90 -5.02
N THR A 43 2.57 -5.69 -4.00
CA THR A 43 2.98 -7.08 -4.14
C THR A 43 2.41 -7.91 -3.00
N ILE A 44 2.41 -9.23 -3.18
CA ILE A 44 2.00 -10.17 -2.15
C ILE A 44 3.27 -10.87 -1.65
N GLY A 45 3.46 -10.90 -0.33
CA GLY A 45 4.58 -11.59 0.30
C GLY A 45 4.16 -12.23 1.61
N GLY A 46 4.37 -13.53 1.76
CA GLY A 46 4.10 -14.23 3.02
C GLY A 46 2.64 -14.10 3.52
N ASN A 47 1.67 -14.18 2.61
CA ASN A 47 0.25 -13.99 2.89
C ASN A 47 -0.10 -12.59 3.45
N ARG A 48 0.70 -11.58 3.08
CA ARG A 48 0.47 -10.16 3.39
C ARG A 48 0.50 -9.36 2.10
N LEU A 49 -0.31 -8.31 2.06
CA LEU A 49 -0.34 -7.35 0.97
C LEU A 49 0.66 -6.25 1.29
N VAL A 50 1.69 -6.10 0.47
CA VAL A 50 2.74 -5.10 0.66
C VAL A 50 2.52 -3.98 -0.36
N LEU A 51 2.28 -2.77 0.12
CA LEU A 51 2.16 -1.56 -0.69
C LEU A 51 3.36 -0.65 -0.46
N PHE A 52 3.93 -0.14 -1.55
CA PHE A 52 4.88 0.94 -1.52
C PHE A 52 4.25 2.16 -2.16
N LEU A 53 4.07 3.21 -1.36
CA LEU A 53 3.51 4.49 -1.78
C LEU A 53 4.64 5.49 -1.98
N SER A 54 4.94 5.80 -3.23
CA SER A 54 6.01 6.75 -3.57
C SER A 54 5.61 8.17 -3.18
N PHE A 55 6.53 8.94 -2.59
CA PHE A 55 6.26 10.32 -2.17
C PHE A 55 5.04 10.51 -1.24
N CYS A 56 4.68 9.48 -0.48
CA CYS A 56 3.65 9.56 0.55
C CYS A 56 4.31 9.82 1.91
N ARG A 57 3.62 10.57 2.79
CA ARG A 57 4.02 10.74 4.19
C ARG A 57 3.22 9.79 5.06
N VAL A 58 3.80 9.35 6.17
CA VAL A 58 3.12 8.44 7.12
C VAL A 58 1.83 9.06 7.66
N ASN A 59 1.80 10.38 7.88
CA ASN A 59 0.61 11.09 8.36
C ASN A 59 -0.54 11.11 7.34
N ASP A 60 -0.21 11.08 6.04
CA ASP A 60 -1.19 11.07 4.96
C ASP A 60 -1.52 9.65 4.51
N LEU A 61 -1.01 8.63 5.21
CA LEU A 61 -1.18 7.24 4.84
C LEU A 61 -2.65 6.86 4.81
N ASP A 62 -3.44 7.21 5.83
CA ASP A 62 -4.88 6.90 5.88
C ASP A 62 -5.65 7.55 4.72
N THR A 63 -5.29 8.79 4.38
CA THR A 63 -5.90 9.54 3.28
C THR A 63 -5.50 8.97 1.93
N ALA A 64 -4.23 8.56 1.77
CA ALA A 64 -3.74 7.90 0.58
C ALA A 64 -4.33 6.48 0.45
N PHE A 65 -4.56 5.79 1.56
CA PHE A 65 -5.05 4.41 1.57
C PHE A 65 -6.52 4.28 1.12
N LYS A 66 -7.37 5.20 1.54
CA LYS A 66 -8.81 5.25 1.19
C LYS A 66 -9.11 5.06 -0.30
N PRO A 67 -8.51 5.83 -1.24
CA PRO A 67 -8.80 5.66 -2.66
C PRO A 67 -8.30 4.34 -3.25
N TYR A 68 -7.30 3.67 -2.65
CA TYR A 68 -6.89 2.34 -3.10
C TYR A 68 -7.90 1.26 -2.73
N PHE A 69 -8.66 1.45 -1.65
CA PHE A 69 -9.65 0.49 -1.16
C PHE A 69 -11.03 1.12 -0.95
N PRO A 70 -11.74 1.48 -2.03
CA PRO A 70 -13.04 2.15 -1.94
C PRO A 70 -14.13 1.31 -1.24
N PHE A 71 -13.91 0.00 -1.08
CA PHE A 71 -14.82 -0.92 -0.40
C PHE A 71 -14.27 -1.52 0.89
N ALA A 72 -13.00 -1.24 1.25
CA ALA A 72 -12.43 -1.74 2.49
C ALA A 72 -12.44 -0.65 3.55
N ASP A 73 -13.48 -0.64 4.38
CA ASP A 73 -13.62 0.24 5.56
C ASP A 73 -12.63 -0.11 6.69
N GLY A 74 -11.38 -0.44 6.37
CA GLY A 74 -10.41 -0.96 7.35
C GLY A 74 -10.77 -2.34 7.93
N ARG A 75 -11.91 -2.94 7.55
CA ARG A 75 -12.39 -4.23 8.06
C ARG A 75 -11.79 -5.45 7.37
N TYR A 76 -11.04 -5.25 6.30
CA TYR A 76 -10.45 -6.33 5.50
C TYR A 76 -9.00 -6.62 5.90
N PHE A 77 -8.37 -5.76 6.69
CA PHE A 77 -6.98 -5.87 7.07
C PHE A 77 -6.78 -5.60 8.57
N LEU A 78 -5.89 -6.37 9.20
CA LEU A 78 -5.47 -6.30 10.61
C LEU A 78 -4.05 -5.76 10.72
#